data_AF-A0A420N0Q3-F1
#
_entry.id   AF-A0A420N0Q3-F1
#
_cell.length_a   1.000
_cell.length_b   1.000
_cell.length_c   1.000
_cell.angle_alpha   90.00
_cell.angle_beta   90.00
_cell.angle_gamma   90.00
#
_symmetry.space_group_name_H-M   'P 1'
#
loop_
_entity.id
_entity.type
_entity.pdbx_description
1 polymer ?
#
loop_
_entity_poly.entity_id
_entity_poly.type
_entity_poly.pdbx_seq_one_letter_code
_entity_poly.pdbx_strand_id
1 'polypeptide(L)' 'MSNYVNVLLPFVPLGIIAGVLGWSPAAVFSLNFIAIIPLAGVLSFATEEISIPLGESLGGLLNATFGNAVELI' A
#
# COMPACT_ATOMS: atom_id res chain seq x y z
N MET A 1 -13.40 -5.25 4.96
CA MET A 1 -11.96 -4.99 5.12
C MET A 1 -11.41 -5.83 6.27
N SER A 2 -10.57 -6.82 5.99
CA SER A 2 -9.98 -7.71 7.00
C SER A 2 -9.23 -6.90 8.06
N ASN A 3 -9.70 -6.95 9.31
CA ASN A 3 -9.22 -6.15 10.43
C ASN A 3 -7.76 -6.48 10.82
N TYR A 4 -7.27 -7.66 10.43
CA TYR A 4 -5.95 -8.17 10.82
C TYR A 4 -4.78 -7.45 10.15
N VAL A 5 -4.94 -6.97 8.91
CA VAL A 5 -3.85 -6.34 8.16
C VAL A 5 -3.66 -4.89 8.61
N ASN A 6 -4.71 -4.23 9.11
CA ASN A 6 -4.63 -2.86 9.65
C ASN A 6 -3.71 -2.75 10.86
N VAL A 7 -3.45 -3.86 11.57
CA VAL A 7 -2.45 -3.93 12.65
C VAL A 7 -1.04 -3.57 12.15
N LEU A 8 -0.79 -3.71 10.85
CA LEU A 8 0.49 -3.37 10.22
C LEU A 8 0.59 -1.90 9.79
N LEU A 9 -0.49 -1.12 9.82
CA LEU A 9 -0.46 0.31 9.43
C LEU A 9 0.52 1.17 10.26
N PRO A 10 0.75 0.91 11.57
CA PRO A 10 1.76 1.64 12.34
C PRO A 10 3.19 1.48 11.82
N PHE A 11 3.48 0.46 11.00
CA PHE A 11 4.79 0.30 10.38
C PHE A 11 5.07 1.37 9.31
N VAL A 12 4.03 1.99 8.74
CA VAL A 12 4.17 3.09 7.77
C VAL A 12 4.86 4.32 8.40
N PRO A 13 4.33 4.95 9.48
CA PRO A 13 5.02 6.05 10.12
C PRO A 13 6.35 5.62 10.74
N LEU A 14 6.45 4.37 11.25
CA LEU A 14 7.69 3.86 11.84
C LEU A 14 8.81 3.71 10.80
N GLY A 15 8.50 3.25 9.58
CA GLY A 15 9.45 3.17 8.47
C GLY A 15 9.93 4.54 7.99
N ILE A 16 9.05 5.54 7.97
CA ILE A 16 9.39 6.93 7.66
C ILE A 16 10.32 7.50 8.73
N ILE A 17 9.97 7.34 10.02
CA ILE A 17 10.78 7.81 11.14
C ILE A 17 12.15 7.13 11.13
N ALA A 18 12.20 5.82 10.91
CA ALA A 18 13.46 5.08 10.83
C ALA A 18 14.37 5.60 9.71
N GLY A 19 13.80 5.94 8.55
CA GLY A 19 14.54 6.55 7.44
C GLY A 19 15.06 7.95 7.76
N VAL A 20 14.20 8.81 8.34
CA VAL A 20 14.56 10.20 8.70
C VAL A 20 15.60 10.26 9.82
N LEU A 21 15.50 9.36 10.81
CA LEU A 21 16.45 9.28 11.93
C LEU A 21 17.72 8.48 11.61
N GLY A 22 17.87 7.99 10.37
CA GLY A 22 19.08 7.28 9.93
C GLY A 22 19.32 5.97 10.66
N TRP A 23 18.27 5.19 10.92
CA TRP A 23 18.40 3.84 11.49
C TRP A 23 19.18 2.91 10.54
N SER A 24 19.54 1.72 11.02
CA SER A 24 20.29 0.77 10.19
C SER A 24 19.53 0.44 8.89
N PRO A 25 20.23 0.26 7.75
CA PRO A 25 19.58 -0.04 6.47
C PRO A 25 18.67 -1.28 6.54
N ALA A 26 19.07 -2.30 7.32
CA ALA A 26 18.26 -3.49 7.54
C ALA A 26 16.95 -3.16 8.28
N ALA A 27 16.97 -2.32 9.31
CA ALA A 27 15.77 -1.94 10.04
C ALA A 27 14.82 -1.10 9.16
N VAL A 28 15.35 -0.13 8.43
CA VAL A 28 14.55 0.70 7.50
C VAL A 28 13.90 -0.19 6.42
N PHE A 29 14.64 -1.13 5.85
CA PHE A 29 14.12 -2.07 4.86
C PHE A 29 13.00 -2.94 5.44
N SER A 30 13.23 -3.60 6.58
CA SER A 30 12.23 -4.48 7.20
C SER A 30 10.95 -3.75 7.58
N LEU A 31 11.06 -2.54 8.12
CA LEU A 31 9.89 -1.73 8.51
C LEU A 31 9.07 -1.32 7.29
N ASN A 32 9.71 -0.82 6.23
CA ASN A 32 9.02 -0.43 5.01
C ASN A 32 8.43 -1.64 4.28
N PHE A 33 9.13 -2.79 4.28
CA PHE A 33 8.62 -4.02 3.69
C PHE A 33 7.31 -4.48 4.34
N ILE A 34 7.24 -4.47 5.68
CA ILE A 34 6.01 -4.81 6.41
C ILE A 34 4.91 -3.78 6.14
N ALA A 35 5.27 -2.50 6.02
CA ALA A 35 4.34 -1.40 5.75
C ALA A 35 3.65 -1.49 4.37
N ILE A 36 4.28 -2.13 3.38
CA ILE A 36 3.69 -2.32 2.04
C ILE A 36 2.46 -3.24 2.10
N ILE A 37 2.44 -4.24 2.98
CA ILE A 37 1.35 -5.22 3.10
C ILE A 37 -0.03 -4.57 3.34
N PRO A 38 -0.24 -3.72 4.37
CA PRO A 38 -1.51 -3.03 4.56
C PRO A 38 -1.78 -1.97 3.48
N LEU A 39 -0.74 -1.30 2.97
CA LEU A 39 -0.89 -0.28 1.94
C LEU A 39 -1.43 -0.86 0.63
N ALA A 40 -1.00 -2.07 0.26
CA ALA A 40 -1.52 -2.81 -0.89
C ALA A 40 -3.05 -2.96 -0.82
N GLY A 41 -3.55 -3.39 0.34
CA GLY A 41 -4.99 -3.57 0.57
C GLY A 41 -5.74 -2.24 0.50
N VAL A 42 -5.21 -1.19 1.12
CA VAL A 42 -5.82 0.16 1.06
C VAL A 42 -5.86 0.68 -0.37
N LEU A 43 -4.79 0.49 -1.14
CA LEU A 43 -4.71 0.93 -2.54
C LEU A 43 -5.70 0.17 -3.43
N SER A 44 -5.81 -1.15 -3.25
CA SER A 44 -6.79 -1.97 -3.97
C SER A 44 -8.22 -1.52 -3.69
N PHE A 45 -8.57 -1.30 -2.41
CA PHE A 45 -9.89 -0.78 -2.02
C PHE A 45 -10.14 0.61 -2.61
N ALA A 46 -9.17 1.53 -2.50
CA ALA A 46 -9.31 2.87 -3.08
C ALA A 46 -9.50 2.82 -4.61
N THR A 47 -8.81 1.90 -5.29
CA THR A 47 -8.93 1.70 -6.74
C THR A 47 -10.33 1.22 -7.10
N GLU A 48 -10.87 0.28 -6.35
CA GLU A 48 -12.23 -0.23 -6.53
C GLU A 48 -13.26 0.90 -6.36
N GLU A 49 -13.15 1.69 -5.29
CA GLU A 49 -14.04 2.82 -5.03
C GLU A 49 -13.96 3.92 -6.11
N ILE A 50 -12.75 4.20 -6.63
CA ILE A 50 -12.54 5.17 -7.71
C ILE A 50 -13.04 4.62 -9.06
N SER A 51 -13.00 3.30 -9.26
CA SER A 51 -13.44 2.67 -10.51
C SER A 51 -14.96 2.75 -10.71
N ILE A 52 -15.75 2.77 -9.63
CA ILE A 52 -17.21 2.81 -9.65
C ILE A 52 -17.75 4.00 -10.47
N PRO A 53 -17.36 5.27 -10.21
CA PRO A 53 -17.85 6.41 -10.99
C PRO A 53 -17.25 6.54 -12.40
N LEU A 54 -16.18 5.81 -12.74
CA LEU A 54 -15.43 5.99 -14.00
C LEU A 54 -15.95 5.13 -15.17
N GLY A 55 -16.86 4.19 -14.90
CA GLY A 55 -17.39 3.26 -15.90
C GLY A 55 -16.41 2.14 -16.28
N GLU A 56 -16.90 1.19 -17.08
CA GLU A 56 -16.26 -0.12 -17.28
C GLU A 56 -14.84 -0.04 -17.89
N SER A 57 -14.64 0.78 -18.93
CA SER A 57 -13.33 0.89 -19.60
C SER A 57 -12.26 1.57 -18.75
N LEU A 58 -12.57 2.72 -18.12
CA LEU A 58 -11.59 3.45 -17.29
C LEU A 58 -11.38 2.76 -15.94
N GLY A 59 -12.43 2.19 -15.36
CA GLY A 59 -12.35 1.38 -14.15
C GLY A 59 -11.51 0.11 -14.35
N GLY A 60 -11.65 -0.57 -15.50
CA GLY A 60 -10.83 -1.73 -15.86
C GLY A 60 -9.34 -1.39 -15.99
N LEU A 61 -9.01 -0.25 -16.61
CA LEU A 61 -7.62 0.23 -16.71
C LEU A 61 -7.02 0.59 -15.34
N LEU A 62 -7.80 1.23 -14.47
CA LEU A 62 -7.41 1.56 -13.11
C LEU A 62 -7.14 0.31 -12.27
N ASN A 63 -8.03 -0.68 -12.33
CA ASN A 63 -7.84 -1.95 -11.63
C ASN A 63 -6.60 -2.68 -12.14
N ALA A 64 -6.39 -2.76 -13.46
CA ALA A 64 -5.20 -3.39 -14.03
C ALA A 64 -3.87 -2.72 -13.60
N THR A 65 -3.87 -1.40 -13.43
CA THR A 65 -2.69 -0.61 -13.08
C THR A 65 -2.43 -0.56 -11.57
N PHE A 66 -3.46 -0.26 -10.78
CA PHE A 66 -3.34 -0.05 -9.34
C PHE A 66 -3.64 -1.30 -8.50
N GLY A 67 -4.45 -2.22 -9.01
CA GLY A 67 -4.66 -3.54 -8.39
C GLY A 67 -3.36 -4.36 -8.35
N ASN A 68 -2.49 -4.18 -9.34
CA ASN A 68 -1.15 -4.80 -9.40
C ASN A 68 -0.01 -3.83 -9.10
N ALA A 69 -0.29 -2.61 -8.59
CA ALA A 69 0.74 -1.58 -8.42
C ALA A 69 1.87 -2.00 -7.48
N VAL A 70 1.57 -2.83 -6.48
CA VAL A 70 2.57 -3.34 -5.52
C VAL A 70 3.56 -4.30 -6.17
N GLU A 71 3.19 -4.95 -7.27
CA GLU A 71 4.06 -5.87 -8.02
C GLU A 71 4.87 -5.15 -9.11
N LEU A 72 4.45 -3.94 -9.49
CA LEU A 72 5.06 -3.11 -10.52
C LEU A 72 6.14 -2.14 -9.99
N ILE A 73 6.11 -1.82 -8.70
CA ILE A 73 7.07 -0.93 -8.02
C ILE A 73 8.29 -1.68 -7.47
#